data_AF-A0A7J3BBK6-F1
#
_entry.id   AF-A0A7J3BBK6-F1
#
_cell.length_a   1.000
_cell.length_b   1.000
_cell.length_c   1.000
_cell.angle_alpha   90.00
_cell.angle_beta   90.00
_cell.angle_gamma   90.00
#
_symmetry.space_group_name_H-M   'P 1'
#
loop_
_entity.id
_entity.type
_entity.pdbx_description
1 polymer ?
#
loop_
_entity_poly.entity_id
_entity_poly.type
_entity_poly.pdbx_seq_one_letter_code
_entity_poly.pdbx_strand_id
1 'polypeptide(L)'
;MSFKRLLPLEEARRVIETNYTPADPVVVERGLDTALGYVLAEDIRSEIDVPGFDRSTVDGYAVRSQDLIGAGETSPRRLLLAGSVEVGFQPPRPLSAGECIAVPTGGAIPRGADAVVMKEYAHVEEGHVTFYRGVGLGENTMKRGADIARGETVCTKQTVLTSREIGLLAALGLERVKVFRKPVVALISTGNEVQNIGEIHDEYRVYDINSHALSALLREVGAEPLPLGVARDDYDAIRQKIICGLEL
;
A
#
# COMPACT_ATOMS: atom_id res chain seq x y z
N MET A 1 23.67 -16.98 46.30
CA MET A 1 23.89 -15.52 46.54
C MET A 1 24.63 -14.88 45.36
N SER A 2 23.99 -14.59 44.22
CA SER A 2 24.67 -13.94 43.08
C SER A 2 23.89 -12.79 42.41
N PHE A 3 22.90 -12.18 43.08
CA PHE A 3 22.13 -11.05 42.55
C PHE A 3 22.71 -9.66 42.93
N LYS A 4 23.91 -9.59 43.52
CA LYS A 4 24.47 -8.34 44.08
C LYS A 4 25.38 -7.55 43.12
N ARG A 5 25.67 -8.03 41.92
CA ARG A 5 26.50 -7.30 40.94
C ARG A 5 25.60 -6.54 39.97
N LEU A 6 25.60 -5.22 40.08
CA LEU A 6 24.96 -4.34 39.09
C LEU A 6 25.86 -4.22 37.87
N LEU A 7 25.26 -4.29 36.68
CA LEU A 7 25.94 -4.07 35.41
C LEU A 7 25.65 -2.64 34.92
N PRO A 8 26.63 -1.92 34.35
CA PRO A 8 26.35 -0.73 33.56
C PRO A 8 25.39 -1.05 32.40
N LEU A 9 24.54 -0.09 32.02
CA LEU A 9 23.54 -0.26 30.96
C LEU A 9 24.12 -0.85 29.67
N GLU A 10 25.27 -0.34 29.23
CA GLU A 10 25.95 -0.80 28.03
C GLU A 10 26.41 -2.27 28.13
N GLU A 11 26.84 -2.72 29.31
CA GLU A 11 27.21 -4.11 29.53
C GLU A 11 25.98 -5.01 29.53
N ALA A 12 24.88 -4.59 30.16
CA ALA A 12 23.61 -5.31 30.13
C ALA A 12 23.05 -5.44 28.71
N ARG A 13 23.12 -4.37 27.90
CA ARG A 13 22.70 -4.41 26.49
C ARG A 13 23.54 -5.39 25.68
N ARG A 14 24.87 -5.37 25.84
CA ARG A 14 25.75 -6.33 25.16
C ARG A 14 25.44 -7.78 25.53
N VAL A 15 25.10 -8.05 26.79
CA VAL A 15 24.69 -9.41 27.21
C VAL A 15 23.46 -9.85 26.42
N ILE A 16 22.46 -9.00 26.25
CA ILE A 16 21.27 -9.32 25.44
C ILE A 16 21.68 -9.55 23.98
N GLU A 17 22.38 -8.60 23.36
CA GLU A 17 22.79 -8.67 21.94
C GLU A 17 23.66 -9.89 21.63
N THR A 18 24.49 -10.34 22.58
CA THR A 18 25.39 -11.48 22.38
C THR A 18 24.71 -12.82 22.62
N ASN A 19 23.72 -12.89 23.52
CA ASN A 19 23.06 -14.14 23.91
C ASN A 19 21.71 -14.36 23.24
N TYR A 20 21.16 -13.34 22.57
CA TYR A 20 19.92 -13.44 21.82
C TYR A 20 20.22 -13.49 20.32
N THR A 21 19.90 -14.62 19.70
CA THR A 21 19.78 -14.70 18.24
C THR A 21 18.30 -14.80 17.90
N PRO A 22 17.73 -13.86 17.13
CA PRO A 22 16.36 -13.97 16.66
C PRO A 22 16.17 -15.30 15.94
N ALA A 23 15.08 -16.02 16.26
CA ALA A 23 14.68 -17.17 15.46
C ALA A 23 14.36 -16.72 14.03
N ASP A 24 14.46 -17.65 13.08
CA ASP A 24 14.05 -17.37 11.70
C ASP A 24 12.58 -16.90 11.70
N PRO A 25 12.29 -15.72 11.11
CA PRO A 25 10.94 -15.20 11.09
C PRO A 25 9.99 -16.16 10.38
N VAL A 26 8.88 -16.51 11.05
CA VAL A 26 7.85 -17.34 10.44
C VAL A 26 7.08 -16.51 9.41
N VAL A 27 7.01 -16.98 8.17
CA VAL A 27 6.23 -16.36 7.10
C VAL A 27 4.80 -16.89 7.14
N VAL A 28 3.84 -15.97 7.08
CA VAL A 28 2.40 -16.26 7.03
C VAL A 28 1.75 -15.44 5.93
N GLU A 29 0.62 -15.92 5.42
CA GLU A 29 -0.16 -15.19 4.41
C GLU A 29 -1.33 -14.44 5.05
N ARG A 30 -1.52 -13.17 4.69
CA ARG A 30 -2.56 -12.29 5.21
C ARG A 30 -3.33 -11.62 4.08
N GLY A 31 -4.63 -11.44 4.26
CA GLY A 31 -5.41 -10.54 3.40
C GLY A 31 -4.99 -9.09 3.61
N LEU A 32 -5.06 -8.26 2.57
CA LEU A 32 -4.65 -6.85 2.65
C LEU A 32 -5.45 -6.08 3.73
N ASP A 33 -6.70 -6.45 3.97
CA ASP A 33 -7.57 -5.90 5.01
C ASP A 33 -7.06 -6.11 6.44
N THR A 34 -6.23 -7.14 6.66
CA THR A 34 -5.65 -7.49 7.97
C THR A 34 -4.12 -7.39 8.00
N ALA A 35 -3.51 -6.87 6.93
CA ALA A 35 -2.06 -6.79 6.78
C ALA A 35 -1.45 -5.46 7.27
N LEU A 36 -2.25 -4.48 7.69
CA LEU A 36 -1.75 -3.20 8.19
C LEU A 36 -0.81 -3.41 9.40
N GLY A 37 0.38 -2.79 9.33
CA GLY A 37 1.42 -2.88 10.35
C GLY A 37 2.20 -4.21 10.36
N TYR A 38 1.96 -5.10 9.40
CA TYR A 38 2.82 -6.26 9.18
C TYR A 38 4.04 -5.91 8.31
N VAL A 39 5.06 -6.76 8.33
CA VAL A 39 6.29 -6.59 7.55
C VAL A 39 6.32 -7.60 6.40
N LEU A 40 6.56 -7.16 5.16
CA LEU A 40 6.63 -8.03 4.00
C LEU A 40 7.75 -9.07 4.10
N ALA A 41 7.43 -10.32 3.75
CA ALA A 41 8.38 -11.44 3.79
C ALA A 41 9.14 -11.65 2.47
N GLU A 42 8.69 -11.02 1.38
CA GLU A 42 9.28 -11.11 0.04
C GLU A 42 9.13 -9.79 -0.72
N ASP A 43 9.95 -9.62 -1.77
CA ASP A 43 9.76 -8.52 -2.73
C ASP A 43 8.48 -8.75 -3.52
N ILE A 44 7.71 -7.68 -3.73
CA ILE A 44 6.54 -7.70 -4.59
C ILE A 44 6.88 -7.04 -5.92
N ARG A 45 6.71 -7.80 -7.00
CA ARG A 45 6.86 -7.33 -8.37
C ARG A 45 5.50 -7.20 -9.04
N SER A 46 5.32 -6.17 -9.85
CA SER A 46 4.08 -6.00 -10.59
C SER A 46 3.96 -7.05 -11.70
N GLU A 47 2.83 -7.75 -11.77
CA GLU A 47 2.52 -8.66 -12.89
C GLU A 47 1.81 -7.95 -14.05
N ILE A 48 1.38 -6.71 -13.83
CA ILE A 48 0.63 -5.87 -14.77
C ILE A 48 1.35 -4.53 -15.01
N ASP A 49 0.92 -3.81 -16.03
CA ASP A 49 1.28 -2.41 -16.21
C ASP A 49 0.18 -1.53 -15.60
N VAL A 50 0.56 -0.42 -14.99
CA VAL A 50 -0.35 0.60 -14.47
C VAL A 50 0.02 1.94 -15.12
N PRO A 51 -0.87 2.56 -15.92
CA PRO A 51 -2.09 1.96 -16.47
C PRO A 51 -1.80 0.79 -17.43
N GLY A 52 -2.76 -0.11 -17.63
CA GLY A 52 -2.60 -1.29 -18.50
C GLY A 52 -2.65 -1.01 -20.01
N PHE A 53 -2.93 0.23 -20.41
CA PHE A 53 -3.06 0.69 -21.78
C PHE A 53 -2.73 2.19 -21.85
N ASP A 54 -2.45 2.70 -23.07
CA ASP A 54 -2.31 4.12 -23.31
C ASP A 54 -3.65 4.81 -23.09
N ARG A 55 -3.71 5.82 -22.21
CA ARG A 55 -4.96 6.50 -21.83
C ARG A 55 -4.88 8.01 -22.04
N SER A 56 -6.03 8.64 -22.24
CA SER A 56 -6.13 10.10 -22.26
C SER A 56 -5.98 10.69 -20.86
N THR A 57 -5.28 11.81 -20.73
CA THR A 57 -5.19 12.60 -19.49
C THR A 57 -6.22 13.73 -19.41
N VAL A 58 -7.02 13.92 -20.47
CA VAL A 58 -8.04 14.97 -20.59
C VAL A 58 -9.29 14.44 -21.30
N ASP A 59 -10.40 15.18 -21.22
CA ASP A 59 -11.53 14.96 -22.13
C ASP A 59 -11.25 15.63 -23.47
N GLY A 60 -11.42 14.92 -24.57
CA GLY A 60 -11.10 15.48 -25.87
C GLY A 60 -11.29 14.53 -27.05
N TYR A 61 -10.46 14.74 -28.06
CA TYR A 61 -10.47 13.97 -29.30
C TYR A 61 -9.09 13.37 -29.55
N ALA A 62 -9.04 12.04 -29.59
CA ALA A 62 -7.85 11.33 -30.04
C ALA A 62 -7.67 11.55 -31.54
N VAL A 63 -6.48 11.99 -31.90
CA VAL A 63 -6.11 12.40 -33.26
C VAL A 63 -4.76 11.81 -33.66
N ARG A 64 -4.46 11.90 -34.95
CA ARG A 64 -3.10 11.84 -35.46
C ARG A 64 -2.55 13.27 -35.45
N SER A 65 -1.52 13.53 -34.66
CA SER A 65 -0.85 14.83 -34.54
C SER A 65 -0.49 15.43 -35.90
N GLN A 66 -0.10 14.56 -36.84
CA GLN A 66 0.22 14.92 -38.24
C GLN A 66 -0.95 15.57 -38.99
N ASP A 67 -2.19 15.16 -38.73
CA ASP A 67 -3.38 15.69 -39.41
C ASP A 67 -3.73 17.11 -38.95
N LEU A 68 -3.15 17.56 -37.82
CA LEU A 68 -3.32 18.89 -37.25
C LEU A 68 -2.12 19.82 -37.42
N ILE A 69 -1.15 19.47 -38.27
CA ILE A 69 -0.02 20.36 -38.58
C ILE A 69 -0.53 21.66 -39.21
N GLY A 70 -0.16 22.78 -38.58
CA GLY A 70 -0.58 24.13 -38.98
C GLY A 70 -2.02 24.49 -38.61
N ALA A 71 -2.70 23.69 -37.76
CA ALA A 71 -3.98 24.08 -37.19
C ALA A 71 -3.82 25.30 -36.26
N GLY A 72 -4.67 26.30 -36.46
CA GLY A 72 -4.68 27.55 -35.69
C GLY A 72 -6.02 28.27 -35.85
N GLU A 73 -6.26 29.32 -35.06
CA GLU A 73 -7.51 30.11 -35.07
C GLU A 73 -7.91 30.60 -36.48
N THR A 74 -6.92 31.03 -37.26
CA THR A 74 -7.12 31.53 -38.64
C THR A 74 -6.98 30.46 -39.71
N SER A 75 -6.57 29.24 -39.34
CA SER A 75 -6.38 28.09 -40.23
C SER A 75 -6.82 26.79 -39.54
N PRO A 76 -8.10 26.66 -39.18
CA PRO A 76 -8.57 25.48 -38.45
C PRO A 76 -8.54 24.24 -39.34
N ARG A 77 -8.38 23.07 -38.71
CA ARG A 77 -8.42 21.78 -39.40
C ARG A 77 -9.69 21.04 -39.03
N ARG A 78 -10.36 20.49 -40.03
CA ARG A 78 -11.61 19.73 -39.85
C ARG A 78 -11.34 18.24 -40.08
N LEU A 79 -11.66 17.41 -39.10
CA LEU A 79 -11.55 15.95 -39.16
C LEU A 79 -12.92 15.30 -39.02
N LEU A 80 -13.08 14.08 -39.54
CA LEU A 80 -14.30 13.29 -39.36
C LEU A 80 -14.39 12.76 -37.93
N LEU A 81 -15.55 12.93 -37.26
CA LEU A 81 -15.80 12.31 -35.96
C LEU A 81 -16.23 10.86 -36.17
N ALA A 82 -15.29 9.93 -36.00
CA ALA A 82 -15.48 8.55 -36.41
C ALA A 82 -15.81 7.58 -35.26
N GLY A 83 -16.25 8.12 -34.11
CA GLY A 83 -16.73 7.37 -32.96
C GLY A 83 -16.37 8.01 -31.63
N SER A 84 -16.66 7.28 -30.55
CA SER A 84 -16.34 7.64 -29.17
C SER A 84 -15.86 6.42 -28.39
N VAL A 85 -14.94 6.64 -27.45
CA VAL A 85 -14.50 5.63 -26.47
C VAL A 85 -15.28 5.81 -25.18
N GLU A 86 -15.85 4.72 -24.66
CA GLU A 86 -16.45 4.69 -23.33
C GLU A 86 -15.41 4.27 -22.28
N VAL A 87 -15.50 4.84 -21.07
CA VAL A 87 -14.58 4.49 -19.97
C VAL A 87 -14.74 3.01 -19.62
N GLY A 88 -13.62 2.30 -19.53
CA GLY A 88 -13.59 0.86 -19.23
C GLY A 88 -13.78 -0.05 -20.45
N PHE A 89 -14.00 0.51 -21.65
CA PHE A 89 -14.17 -0.25 -22.89
C PHE A 89 -13.02 -0.01 -23.87
N GLN A 90 -12.83 -0.97 -24.77
CA GLN A 90 -11.87 -0.84 -25.86
C GLN A 90 -12.35 0.20 -26.88
N PRO A 91 -11.44 0.91 -27.56
CA PRO A 91 -11.81 1.76 -28.67
C PRO A 91 -12.55 0.95 -29.74
N PRO A 92 -13.65 1.48 -30.33
CA PRO A 92 -14.50 0.72 -31.23
C PRO A 92 -13.79 0.33 -32.53
N ARG A 93 -12.76 1.10 -32.91
CA ARG A 93 -11.93 0.86 -34.10
C ARG A 93 -10.61 1.64 -34.02
N PRO A 94 -9.61 1.26 -34.83
CA PRO A 94 -8.42 2.09 -35.06
C PRO A 94 -8.78 3.43 -35.74
N LEU A 95 -7.91 4.42 -35.53
CA LEU A 95 -8.02 5.75 -36.13
C LEU A 95 -7.27 5.83 -37.46
N SER A 96 -7.92 6.35 -38.50
CA SER A 96 -7.31 6.57 -39.83
C SER A 96 -6.94 8.04 -40.05
N ALA A 97 -6.27 8.33 -41.16
CA ALA A 97 -5.94 9.70 -41.56
C ALA A 97 -7.19 10.56 -41.78
N GLY A 98 -7.19 11.80 -41.28
CA GLY A 98 -8.31 12.73 -41.44
C GLY A 98 -9.48 12.48 -40.48
N GLU A 99 -9.30 11.59 -39.51
CA GLU A 99 -10.34 11.20 -38.55
C GLU A 99 -9.95 11.58 -37.12
N CYS A 100 -10.94 11.70 -36.25
CA CYS A 100 -10.79 11.79 -34.80
C CYS A 100 -11.81 10.90 -34.10
N ILE A 101 -11.51 10.50 -32.86
CA ILE A 101 -12.43 9.74 -31.99
C ILE A 101 -12.53 10.49 -30.67
N ALA A 102 -13.75 10.72 -30.18
CA ALA A 102 -13.95 11.33 -28.87
C ALA A 102 -13.46 10.39 -27.76
N VAL A 103 -12.65 10.89 -26.83
CA VAL A 103 -12.08 10.11 -25.73
C VAL A 103 -12.21 10.91 -24.43
N PRO A 104 -12.86 10.35 -23.39
CA PRO A 104 -12.91 10.97 -22.07
C PRO A 104 -11.58 10.79 -21.33
N THR A 105 -11.38 11.54 -20.25
CA THR A 105 -10.26 11.34 -19.33
C THR A 105 -10.22 9.88 -18.84
N GLY A 106 -9.06 9.24 -18.94
CA GLY A 106 -8.87 7.83 -18.62
C GLY A 106 -9.33 6.84 -19.70
N GLY A 107 -9.97 7.30 -20.77
CA GLY A 107 -10.35 6.47 -21.91
C GLY A 107 -9.14 5.94 -22.67
N ALA A 108 -9.25 4.73 -23.21
CA ALA A 108 -8.20 4.10 -23.99
C ALA A 108 -7.93 4.84 -25.30
N ILE A 109 -6.66 5.06 -25.63
CA ILE A 109 -6.25 5.68 -26.88
C ILE A 109 -6.43 4.68 -28.04
N PRO A 110 -7.20 5.00 -29.09
CA PRO A 110 -7.36 4.15 -30.26
C PRO A 110 -6.02 3.91 -30.98
N ARG A 111 -5.82 2.69 -31.48
CA ARG A 111 -4.66 2.40 -32.33
C ARG A 111 -4.62 3.36 -33.51
N GLY A 112 -3.47 3.98 -33.75
CA GLY A 112 -3.28 4.96 -34.83
C GLY A 112 -3.37 6.41 -34.35
N ALA A 113 -4.02 6.68 -33.22
CA ALA A 113 -3.92 7.98 -32.55
C ALA A 113 -2.61 8.09 -31.77
N ASP A 114 -2.08 9.30 -31.67
CA ASP A 114 -0.81 9.58 -31.01
C ASP A 114 -0.85 10.81 -30.07
N ALA A 115 -1.99 11.51 -30.02
CA ALA A 115 -2.23 12.67 -29.15
C ALA A 115 -3.73 12.87 -28.90
N VAL A 116 -4.07 13.67 -27.90
CA VAL A 116 -5.46 14.10 -27.62
C VAL A 116 -5.55 15.62 -27.59
N VAL A 117 -6.48 16.18 -28.36
CA VAL A 117 -6.83 17.61 -28.27
C VAL A 117 -7.96 17.78 -27.26
N MET A 118 -7.77 18.67 -26.29
CA MET A 118 -8.81 19.02 -25.32
C MET A 118 -10.08 19.52 -26.01
N LYS A 119 -11.26 19.13 -25.49
CA LYS A 119 -12.55 19.51 -26.08
C LYS A 119 -12.76 21.02 -26.18
N GLU A 120 -12.12 21.80 -25.31
CA GLU A 120 -12.18 23.25 -25.28
C GLU A 120 -11.54 23.92 -26.51
N TYR A 121 -10.66 23.22 -27.24
CA TYR A 121 -10.02 23.71 -28.47
C TYR A 121 -10.65 23.15 -29.76
N ALA A 122 -11.86 22.59 -29.64
CA ALA A 122 -12.53 21.87 -30.69
C ALA A 122 -14.03 22.21 -30.75
N HIS A 123 -14.58 22.29 -31.96
CA HIS A 123 -16.00 22.51 -32.19
C HIS A 123 -16.59 21.37 -33.02
N VAL A 124 -17.70 20.79 -32.56
CA VAL A 124 -18.37 19.67 -33.22
C VAL A 124 -19.55 20.16 -34.03
N GLU A 125 -19.58 19.81 -35.31
CA GLU A 125 -20.67 20.17 -36.21
C GLU A 125 -20.82 19.11 -37.30
N GLU A 126 -22.05 18.61 -37.51
CA GLU A 126 -22.42 17.70 -38.61
C GLU A 126 -21.46 16.50 -38.78
N GLY A 127 -21.17 15.78 -37.67
CA GLY A 127 -20.30 14.60 -37.70
C GLY A 127 -18.81 14.90 -37.94
N HIS A 128 -18.40 16.16 -37.85
CA HIS A 128 -17.01 16.57 -37.94
C HIS A 128 -16.59 17.38 -36.71
N VAL A 129 -15.28 17.40 -36.47
CA VAL A 129 -14.67 18.24 -35.43
C VAL A 129 -13.70 19.21 -36.07
N THR A 130 -13.88 20.48 -35.79
CA THR A 130 -13.01 21.57 -36.20
C THR A 130 -12.07 21.92 -35.05
N PHE A 131 -10.77 21.84 -35.30
CA PHE A 131 -9.70 22.11 -34.34
C PHE A 131 -9.03 23.44 -34.63
N TYR A 132 -8.95 24.30 -33.60
CA TYR A 132 -8.39 25.65 -33.68
C TYR A 132 -6.94 25.73 -33.19
N ARG A 133 -6.36 24.58 -32.82
CA ARG A 133 -4.98 24.45 -32.35
C ARG A 133 -4.42 23.10 -32.78
N GLY A 134 -3.14 23.08 -33.15
CA GLY A 134 -2.38 21.85 -33.32
C GLY A 134 -2.07 21.15 -31.99
N VAL A 135 -1.53 19.94 -32.08
CA VAL A 135 -1.18 19.12 -30.91
C VAL A 135 0.15 18.40 -31.15
N GLY A 136 0.97 18.32 -30.10
CA GLY A 136 2.25 17.60 -30.16
C GLY A 136 2.08 16.09 -30.04
N LEU A 137 3.07 15.34 -30.56
CA LEU A 137 3.14 13.89 -30.37
C LEU A 137 3.15 13.54 -28.87
N GLY A 138 2.23 12.68 -28.45
CA GLY A 138 2.09 12.24 -27.05
C GLY A 138 1.38 13.24 -26.13
N GLU A 139 1.03 14.44 -26.61
CA GLU A 139 0.37 15.45 -25.78
C GLU A 139 -0.98 14.93 -25.28
N ASN A 140 -1.25 15.17 -23.99
CA ASN A 140 -2.44 14.71 -23.28
C ASN A 140 -2.67 13.19 -23.29
N THR A 141 -1.61 12.41 -23.42
CA THR A 141 -1.64 10.95 -23.29
C THR A 141 -0.73 10.49 -22.16
N MET A 142 -1.12 9.39 -21.51
CA MET A 142 -0.28 8.67 -20.56
C MET A 142 -0.06 7.27 -21.10
N LYS A 143 1.21 6.86 -21.18
CA LYS A 143 1.59 5.56 -21.73
C LYS A 143 1.24 4.42 -20.76
N ARG A 144 1.00 3.25 -21.33
CA ARG A 144 0.96 1.99 -20.59
C ARG A 144 2.20 1.86 -19.69
N GLY A 145 2.00 1.52 -18.43
CA GLY A 145 3.07 1.31 -17.46
C GLY A 145 3.78 2.59 -17.02
N ALA A 146 3.19 3.76 -17.26
CA ALA A 146 3.80 5.03 -16.85
C ALA A 146 3.88 5.23 -15.33
N ASP A 147 2.97 4.62 -14.56
CA ASP A 147 3.01 4.64 -13.09
C ASP A 147 3.82 3.45 -12.55
N ILE A 148 3.52 2.24 -13.04
CA ILE A 148 4.21 1.00 -12.65
C ILE A 148 4.36 0.12 -13.88
N ALA A 149 5.60 -0.25 -14.21
CA ALA A 149 5.85 -1.18 -15.31
C ALA A 149 5.72 -2.63 -14.86
N ARG A 150 5.26 -3.51 -15.76
CA ARG A 150 5.28 -4.95 -15.52
C ARG A 150 6.71 -5.43 -15.22
N GLY A 151 6.86 -6.16 -14.13
CA GLY A 151 8.13 -6.71 -13.63
C GLY A 151 8.88 -5.78 -12.68
N GLU A 152 8.45 -4.53 -12.51
CA GLU A 152 9.02 -3.58 -11.56
C GLU A 152 8.77 -4.03 -10.11
N THR A 153 9.78 -3.91 -9.24
CA THR A 153 9.63 -4.14 -7.80
C THR A 153 8.94 -2.94 -7.16
N VAL A 154 7.71 -3.12 -6.68
CA VAL A 154 6.90 -2.04 -6.09
C VAL A 154 7.07 -1.92 -4.58
N CYS A 155 7.39 -3.04 -3.91
CA CYS A 155 7.65 -3.10 -2.48
C CYS A 155 8.75 -4.13 -2.25
N THR A 156 9.70 -3.80 -1.39
CA THR A 156 10.79 -4.70 -1.03
C THR A 156 10.43 -5.54 0.20
N LYS A 157 11.07 -6.70 0.33
CA LYS A 157 11.09 -7.46 1.57
C LYS A 157 11.51 -6.56 2.73
N GLN A 158 10.97 -6.81 3.92
CA GLN A 158 11.16 -6.02 5.15
C GLN A 158 10.49 -4.63 5.16
N THR A 159 9.71 -4.28 4.14
CA THR A 159 8.87 -3.08 4.19
C THR A 159 7.70 -3.28 5.16
N VAL A 160 7.49 -2.31 6.05
CA VAL A 160 6.31 -2.22 6.91
C VAL A 160 5.12 -1.77 6.07
N LEU A 161 4.01 -2.50 6.12
CA LEU A 161 2.80 -2.19 5.40
C LEU A 161 2.01 -1.09 6.11
N THR A 162 2.01 0.10 5.53
CA THR A 162 1.13 1.22 5.91
C THR A 162 -0.05 1.32 4.94
N SER A 163 -0.95 2.29 5.14
CA SER A 163 -2.05 2.53 4.20
C SER A 163 -1.57 2.74 2.76
N ARG A 164 -0.37 3.30 2.56
CA ARG A 164 0.23 3.53 1.25
C ARG A 164 0.55 2.21 0.54
N GLU A 165 1.28 1.31 1.21
CA GLU A 165 1.64 0.02 0.62
C GLU A 165 0.39 -0.83 0.40
N ILE A 166 -0.56 -0.81 1.32
CA ILE A 166 -1.84 -1.52 1.14
C ILE A 166 -2.58 -1.02 -0.11
N GLY A 167 -2.68 0.30 -0.31
CA GLY A 167 -3.29 0.88 -1.51
C GLY A 167 -2.56 0.52 -2.80
N LEU A 168 -1.22 0.52 -2.76
CA LEU A 168 -0.37 0.13 -3.89
C LEU A 168 -0.59 -1.35 -4.26
N LEU A 169 -0.55 -2.25 -3.29
CA LEU A 169 -0.75 -3.69 -3.50
C LEU A 169 -2.17 -3.98 -4.01
N ALA A 170 -3.18 -3.25 -3.50
CA ALA A 170 -4.55 -3.33 -3.99
C ALA A 170 -4.69 -2.82 -5.43
N ALA A 171 -3.98 -1.75 -5.81
CA ALA A 171 -3.95 -1.24 -7.18
C ALA A 171 -3.33 -2.24 -8.18
N LEU A 172 -2.48 -3.16 -7.69
CA LEU A 172 -1.97 -4.28 -8.46
C LEU A 172 -2.92 -5.49 -8.52
N GLY A 173 -4.06 -5.43 -7.83
CA GLY A 173 -5.04 -6.51 -7.76
C GLY A 173 -4.67 -7.63 -6.77
N LEU A 174 -3.73 -7.40 -5.85
CA LEU A 174 -3.38 -8.39 -4.84
C LEU A 174 -4.45 -8.41 -3.74
N GLU A 175 -4.97 -9.59 -3.41
CA GLU A 175 -5.87 -9.78 -2.28
C GLU A 175 -5.10 -10.13 -0.99
N ARG A 176 -3.98 -10.85 -1.15
CA ARG A 176 -3.21 -11.45 -0.07
C ARG A 176 -1.71 -11.26 -0.28
N VAL A 177 -0.96 -11.18 0.82
CA VAL A 177 0.50 -11.02 0.81
C VAL A 177 1.17 -11.87 1.87
N LYS A 178 2.42 -12.27 1.60
CA LYS A 178 3.27 -12.96 2.57
C LYS A 178 3.96 -11.93 3.46
N VAL A 179 3.79 -12.11 4.77
CA VAL A 179 4.33 -11.24 5.80
C VAL A 179 5.00 -12.06 6.90
N PHE A 180 5.90 -11.43 7.65
CA PHE A 180 6.41 -12.03 8.86
C PHE A 180 5.35 -12.02 9.96
N ARG A 181 5.18 -13.15 10.63
CA ARG A 181 4.34 -13.27 11.82
C ARG A 181 4.85 -12.31 12.88
N LYS A 182 3.93 -11.57 13.52
CA LYS A 182 4.28 -10.70 14.65
C LYS A 182 4.89 -11.52 15.79
N PRO A 183 5.98 -11.06 16.42
CA PRO A 183 6.51 -11.73 17.61
C PRO A 183 5.47 -11.65 18.73
N VAL A 184 5.24 -12.78 19.40
CA VAL A 184 4.33 -12.86 20.55
C VAL A 184 5.16 -12.64 21.81
N VAL A 185 4.72 -11.74 22.69
CA VAL A 185 5.43 -11.42 23.94
C VAL A 185 4.50 -11.65 25.12
N ALA A 186 4.79 -12.70 25.88
CA ALA A 186 4.10 -13.00 27.14
C ALA A 186 4.43 -11.95 28.21
N LEU A 187 3.40 -11.41 28.86
CA LEU A 187 3.52 -10.41 29.92
C LEU A 187 2.99 -10.98 31.23
N ILE A 188 3.80 -10.91 32.28
CA ILE A 188 3.43 -11.32 33.64
C ILE A 188 3.71 -10.14 34.56
N SER A 189 2.71 -9.76 35.36
CA SER A 189 2.90 -8.84 36.47
C SER A 189 3.07 -9.64 37.74
N THR A 190 3.99 -9.23 38.62
CA THR A 190 4.26 -9.93 39.89
C THR A 190 4.10 -8.96 41.05
N GLY A 191 3.46 -9.42 42.11
CA GLY A 191 3.34 -8.65 43.35
C GLY A 191 2.08 -9.00 44.12
N ASN A 192 2.18 -9.07 45.44
CA ASN A 192 1.03 -9.30 46.32
C ASN A 192 0.11 -8.07 46.43
N GLU A 193 0.65 -6.88 46.17
CA GLU A 193 -0.07 -5.62 46.13
C GLU A 193 -0.81 -5.39 44.81
N VAL A 194 -0.49 -6.14 43.76
CA VAL A 194 -1.02 -5.89 42.41
C VAL A 194 -2.38 -6.58 42.25
N GLN A 195 -3.35 -5.84 41.68
CA GLN A 195 -4.69 -6.33 41.35
C GLN A 195 -5.10 -5.99 39.91
N ASN A 196 -6.08 -6.71 39.37
CA ASN A 196 -6.51 -6.48 37.99
C ASN A 196 -7.36 -5.20 37.87
N ILE A 197 -7.30 -4.54 36.72
CA ILE A 197 -8.22 -3.46 36.39
C ILE A 197 -9.65 -4.01 36.32
N GLY A 198 -10.61 -3.28 36.89
CA GLY A 198 -12.03 -3.65 36.92
C GLY A 198 -12.45 -4.46 38.15
N GLU A 199 -11.49 -4.94 38.96
CA GLU A 199 -11.77 -5.44 40.30
C GLU A 199 -12.13 -4.29 41.25
N ILE A 200 -12.86 -4.58 42.34
CA ILE A 200 -13.12 -3.59 43.39
C ILE A 200 -11.79 -3.11 43.96
N HIS A 201 -11.66 -1.80 44.17
CA HIS A 201 -10.44 -1.24 44.74
C HIS A 201 -10.26 -1.68 46.19
N ASP A 202 -9.14 -2.35 46.46
CA ASP A 202 -8.65 -2.60 47.82
C ASP A 202 -7.68 -1.47 48.19
N GLU A 203 -7.89 -0.86 49.36
CA GLU A 203 -7.12 0.30 49.83
C GLU A 203 -5.62 0.02 50.01
N TYR A 204 -5.22 -1.25 50.09
CA TYR A 204 -3.83 -1.69 50.21
C TYR A 204 -3.26 -2.28 48.92
N ARG A 205 -3.96 -2.15 47.79
CA ARG A 205 -3.53 -2.68 46.50
C ARG A 205 -3.49 -1.61 45.42
N VAL A 206 -2.66 -1.86 44.42
CA VAL A 206 -2.52 -1.04 43.23
C VAL A 206 -2.97 -1.82 42.01
N TYR A 207 -3.57 -1.13 41.05
CA TYR A 207 -3.93 -1.74 39.78
C TYR A 207 -2.69 -2.05 38.95
N ASP A 208 -2.75 -3.15 38.20
CA ASP A 208 -1.73 -3.47 37.20
C ASP A 208 -1.78 -2.47 36.04
N ILE A 209 -0.92 -1.46 36.09
CA ILE A 209 -0.76 -0.49 35.00
C ILE A 209 0.25 -0.96 33.94
N ASN A 210 1.21 -1.80 34.34
CA ASN A 210 2.38 -2.12 33.52
C ASN A 210 2.02 -3.10 32.43
N SER A 211 1.22 -4.13 32.71
CA SER A 211 0.79 -5.06 31.66
C SER A 211 0.00 -4.35 30.56
N HIS A 212 -0.81 -3.35 30.93
CA HIS A 212 -1.59 -2.55 29.98
C HIS A 212 -0.70 -1.59 29.17
N ALA A 213 0.19 -0.85 29.83
CA ALA A 213 1.12 0.07 29.16
C ALA A 213 2.07 -0.68 28.21
N LEU A 214 2.64 -1.80 28.66
CA LEU A 214 3.51 -2.64 27.83
C LEU A 214 2.74 -3.32 26.70
N SER A 215 1.49 -3.73 26.92
CA SER A 215 0.65 -4.26 25.84
C SER A 215 0.37 -3.24 24.74
N ALA A 216 0.17 -1.97 25.10
CA ALA A 216 0.02 -0.90 24.13
C ALA A 216 1.33 -0.67 23.35
N LEU A 217 2.45 -0.51 24.07
CA LEU A 217 3.77 -0.33 23.47
C LEU A 217 4.15 -1.47 22.52
N LEU A 218 3.88 -2.73 22.89
CA LEU A 218 4.16 -3.89 22.05
C LEU A 218 3.39 -3.83 20.72
N ARG A 219 2.12 -3.40 20.75
CA ARG A 219 1.32 -3.22 19.53
C ARG A 219 1.84 -2.09 18.66
N GLU A 220 2.32 -0.99 19.25
CA GLU A 220 2.94 0.13 18.53
C GLU A 220 4.20 -0.31 17.78
N VAL A 221 5.02 -1.17 18.38
CA VAL A 221 6.25 -1.70 17.75
C VAL A 221 6.02 -2.95 16.89
N GLY A 222 4.76 -3.35 16.68
CA GLY A 222 4.41 -4.46 15.78
C GLY A 222 4.49 -5.87 16.39
N ALA A 223 4.55 -5.99 17.71
CA ALA A 223 4.45 -7.24 18.45
C ALA A 223 3.00 -7.52 18.90
N GLU A 224 2.71 -8.79 19.21
CA GLU A 224 1.44 -9.21 19.79
C GLU A 224 1.63 -9.50 21.29
N PRO A 225 1.04 -8.68 22.19
CA PRO A 225 1.14 -8.95 23.62
C PRO A 225 0.25 -10.12 24.02
N LEU A 226 0.74 -10.95 24.94
CA LEU A 226 -0.01 -12.01 25.57
C LEU A 226 -0.01 -11.80 27.09
N PRO A 227 -0.99 -11.06 27.65
CA PRO A 227 -1.10 -10.88 29.09
C PRO A 227 -1.46 -12.20 29.78
N LEU A 228 -0.59 -12.65 30.68
CA LEU A 228 -0.81 -13.82 31.53
C LEU A 228 -1.41 -13.44 32.89
N GLY A 229 -1.59 -12.15 33.17
CA GLY A 229 -2.16 -11.61 34.40
C GLY A 229 -1.15 -11.52 35.55
N VAL A 230 -1.68 -11.33 36.77
CA VAL A 230 -0.89 -11.12 37.98
C VAL A 230 -0.54 -12.46 38.65
N ALA A 231 0.75 -12.67 38.91
CA ALA A 231 1.26 -13.71 39.80
C ALA A 231 1.51 -13.12 41.20
N ARG A 232 1.11 -13.85 42.24
CA ARG A 232 1.51 -13.54 43.62
C ARG A 232 3.01 -13.79 43.79
N ASP A 233 3.61 -13.22 44.84
CA ASP A 233 5.03 -13.47 45.19
C ASP A 233 5.18 -14.84 45.84
N ASP A 234 4.81 -15.86 45.08
CA ASP A 234 4.86 -17.26 45.40
C ASP A 234 5.62 -17.98 44.27
N TYR A 235 6.49 -18.91 44.66
CA TYR A 235 7.36 -19.60 43.72
C TYR A 235 6.56 -20.36 42.66
N ASP A 236 5.52 -21.09 43.07
CA ASP A 236 4.73 -21.91 42.18
C ASP A 236 3.85 -21.05 41.26
N ALA A 237 3.27 -19.98 41.80
CA ALA A 237 2.49 -19.01 41.02
C ALA A 237 3.31 -18.37 39.89
N ILE A 238 4.53 -17.90 40.19
CA ILE A 238 5.43 -17.30 39.19
C ILE A 238 5.89 -18.37 38.19
N ARG A 239 6.33 -19.54 38.68
CA ARG A 239 6.81 -20.63 37.84
C ARG A 239 5.75 -21.08 36.84
N GLN A 240 4.49 -21.22 37.28
CA GLN A 240 3.39 -21.64 36.41
C GLN A 240 3.14 -20.63 35.28
N LYS A 241 3.18 -19.32 35.57
CA LYS A 241 3.02 -18.28 34.55
C LYS A 241 4.18 -18.27 33.56
N ILE A 242 5.42 -18.43 34.02
CA ILE A 242 6.60 -18.51 33.15
C ILE A 242 6.48 -19.72 32.21
N ILE A 243 6.14 -20.90 32.71
CA ILE A 243 5.97 -22.10 31.88
C ILE A 243 4.88 -21.87 30.83
N CYS A 244 3.72 -21.34 31.26
CA CYS A 244 2.62 -21.02 30.35
C CYS A 244 3.05 -20.06 29.22
N GLY A 245 3.91 -19.08 29.51
CA GLY A 245 4.44 -18.16 28.52
C GLY A 245 5.50 -18.76 27.58
N LEU A 246 6.15 -19.85 27.96
CA LEU A 246 7.19 -20.53 27.15
C LEU A 246 6.65 -21.63 26.24
N GLU A 247 5.43 -22.11 26.47
CA GLU A 247 4.81 -23.21 25.71
C GLU A 247 4.09 -22.75 24.42
N LEU A 248 4.15 -21.45 24.07
CA LEU A 248 3.38 -20.81 22.99
C LEU A 248 4.27 -20.31 21.83
#